data_AF-A0A0B7F7D8-F1
#
_entry.id   AF-A0A0B7F7D8-F1
#
_cell.length_a   1.000
_cell.length_b   1.000
_cell.length_c   1.000
_cell.angle_alpha   90.00
_cell.angle_beta   90.00
_cell.angle_gamma   90.00
#
_symmetry.space_group_name_H-M   'P 1'
#
loop_
_entity.id
_entity.type
_entity.pdbx_description
1 polymer ?
#
loop_
_entity_poly.entity_id
_entity_poly.type
_entity_poly.pdbx_seq_one_letter_code
_entity_poly.pdbx_strand_id
1 'polypeptide(L)'
;MQTPYDEPLPDAFRFNEADGYPGMPPAKTLLELEMTRLPAEIRRKPSWWTKYRDTSILAKWRAEAISQVNLMDESRFNYVLEEPEGYANLRDEVSSAEVS
;
A
#
# COMPACT_ATOMS: atom_id res chain seq x y z
N MET A 1 22.33 -13.83 -24.21
CA MET A 1 21.07 -14.58 -23.95
C MET A 1 20.19 -13.64 -23.15
N GLN A 2 19.23 -12.98 -23.80
CA GLN A 2 18.30 -12.05 -23.18
C GLN A 2 17.25 -12.90 -22.45
N THR A 3 16.98 -12.63 -21.18
CA THR A 3 15.95 -13.38 -20.47
C THR A 3 14.59 -12.80 -20.81
N PRO A 4 13.50 -13.59 -20.87
CA PRO A 4 12.16 -13.11 -21.21
C PRO A 4 11.57 -12.12 -20.17
N TYR A 5 12.35 -11.75 -19.15
CA TYR A 5 12.02 -10.75 -18.14
C TYR A 5 12.65 -9.37 -18.42
N ASP A 6 13.48 -9.26 -19.48
CA ASP A 6 14.10 -8.00 -19.91
C ASP A 6 13.17 -7.14 -20.79
N GLU A 7 12.00 -7.67 -21.16
CA GLU A 7 11.00 -6.92 -21.91
C GLU A 7 10.04 -6.20 -20.95
N PRO A 8 9.89 -4.87 -21.04
CA PRO A 8 8.92 -4.15 -20.22
C PRO A 8 7.52 -4.68 -20.54
N LEU A 9 6.69 -4.83 -19.50
CA LEU A 9 5.30 -5.23 -19.67
C LEU A 9 4.62 -4.30 -20.71
N PRO A 10 3.76 -4.83 -21.58
CA PRO A 10 3.07 -4.01 -22.58
C PRO A 10 2.36 -2.84 -21.90
N ASP A 11 2.68 -1.60 -22.32
CA ASP A 11 1.99 -0.40 -21.85
C ASP A 11 0.56 -0.42 -22.42
N ALA A 12 -0.35 -1.07 -21.69
CA ALA A 12 -1.75 -1.21 -22.07
C ALA A 12 -2.48 0.15 -22.18
N PHE A 13 -1.87 1.24 -21.69
CA PHE A 13 -2.48 2.55 -21.63
C PHE A 13 -1.77 3.61 -22.50
N ARG A 14 -0.64 3.27 -23.13
CA ARG A 14 0.22 4.20 -23.91
C ARG A 14 0.55 5.51 -23.16
N PHE A 15 0.48 5.51 -21.83
CA PHE A 15 0.67 6.73 -21.04
C PHE A 15 2.14 7.14 -20.97
N ASN A 16 3.07 6.22 -21.27
CA ASN A 16 4.50 6.50 -21.32
C ASN A 16 4.99 6.91 -22.74
N GLU A 17 4.12 6.86 -23.75
CA GLU A 17 4.44 7.26 -25.13
C GLU A 17 3.93 8.67 -25.49
N ALA A 18 3.20 9.32 -24.58
CA ALA A 18 2.76 10.71 -24.74
C ALA A 18 3.96 11.67 -24.58
N ASP A 19 4.64 11.91 -25.70
CA ASP A 19 5.27 13.17 -26.07
C ASP A 19 5.11 14.32 -25.04
N GLY A 20 6.06 14.43 -24.10
CA GLY A 20 6.49 15.76 -23.66
C GLY A 20 6.82 16.02 -22.18
N TYR A 21 6.63 15.10 -21.23
CA TYR A 21 7.01 15.37 -19.83
C TYR A 21 7.89 14.29 -19.20
N PRO A 22 9.22 14.33 -19.43
CA PRO A 22 10.16 13.54 -18.64
C PRO A 22 10.04 13.93 -17.15
N GLY A 23 9.65 12.99 -16.30
CA GLY A 23 9.60 13.18 -14.84
C GLY A 23 8.26 12.88 -14.17
N MET A 24 7.20 12.55 -14.92
CA MET A 24 5.97 12.06 -14.31
C MET A 24 6.12 10.57 -13.94
N PRO A 25 5.79 10.17 -12.71
CA PRO A 25 5.82 8.76 -12.33
C PRO A 25 4.79 7.99 -13.17
N PRO A 26 5.09 6.74 -13.54
CA PRO A 26 4.18 5.91 -14.32
C PRO A 26 2.84 5.76 -13.61
N ALA A 27 1.76 5.57 -14.39
CA ALA A 27 0.45 5.29 -13.83
C ALA A 27 0.52 4.03 -12.94
N LYS A 28 0.02 4.16 -11.70
CA LYS A 28 -0.05 3.02 -10.77
C LYS A 28 -1.02 1.98 -11.29
N THR A 29 -0.61 0.72 -11.23
CA THR A 29 -1.47 -0.43 -11.48
C THR A 29 -2.62 -0.51 -10.46
N LEU A 30 -3.68 -1.24 -10.79
CA LEU A 30 -4.78 -1.49 -9.84
C LEU A 30 -4.26 -2.10 -8.53
N LEU A 31 -3.28 -3.01 -8.61
CA LEU A 31 -2.65 -3.60 -7.43
C LEU A 31 -1.97 -2.55 -6.56
N GLU A 32 -1.14 -1.67 -7.14
CA GLU A 32 -0.44 -0.63 -6.40
C GLU A 32 -1.39 0.38 -5.77
N LEU A 33 -2.50 0.72 -6.44
CA LEU A 33 -3.53 1.57 -5.88
C LEU A 33 -4.17 0.93 -4.65
N GLU A 34 -4.50 -0.36 -4.71
CA GLU A 34 -5.06 -1.09 -3.56
C GLU A 34 -4.05 -1.22 -2.42
N MET A 35 -2.78 -1.50 -2.73
CA MET A 35 -1.69 -1.56 -1.74
C MET A 35 -1.43 -0.19 -1.08
N THR A 36 -1.66 0.92 -1.78
CA THR A 36 -1.55 2.28 -1.22
C THR A 36 -2.80 2.69 -0.44
N ARG A 37 -3.97 2.19 -0.84
CA ARG A 37 -5.27 2.51 -0.22
C ARG A 37 -5.42 1.87 1.15
N LEU A 38 -5.14 0.57 1.26
CA LEU A 38 -5.32 -0.18 2.52
C LEU A 38 -4.64 0.46 3.75
N PRO A 39 -3.34 0.83 3.72
CA PRO A 39 -2.67 1.42 4.88
C PRO A 39 -3.21 2.81 5.18
N ALA A 40 -3.61 3.58 4.16
CA ALA A 40 -4.29 4.86 4.35
C ALA A 40 -5.64 4.69 5.06
N GLU A 41 -6.45 3.69 4.69
CA GLU A 41 -7.72 3.40 5.38
C GLU A 41 -7.52 2.94 6.83
N ILE A 42 -6.44 2.19 7.12
CA ILE A 42 -6.08 1.80 8.49
C ILE A 42 -5.74 3.05 9.30
N ARG A 43 -4.88 3.93 8.78
CA ARG A 43 -4.44 5.16 9.47
C ARG A 43 -5.57 6.18 9.70
N ARG A 44 -6.61 6.17 8.88
CA ARG A 44 -7.82 7.01 9.09
C ARG A 44 -8.66 6.58 10.30
N LYS A 45 -8.47 5.37 10.83
CA LYS A 45 -9.24 4.90 12.00
C LYS A 45 -8.69 5.57 13.27
N PRO A 46 -9.56 5.98 14.22
CA PRO A 46 -9.09 6.54 15.48
C PRO A 46 -8.31 5.50 16.28
N SER A 47 -7.20 5.92 16.88
CA SER A 47 -6.29 5.07 17.67
C SER A 47 -5.78 3.85 16.89
N TRP A 48 -5.57 3.99 15.58
CA TRP A 48 -5.12 2.90 14.72
C TRP A 48 -3.80 2.29 15.21
N TRP A 49 -2.87 3.09 15.75
CA TRP A 49 -1.57 2.62 16.24
C TRP A 49 -1.69 1.63 17.41
N THR A 50 -2.67 1.82 18.30
CA THR A 50 -2.96 0.88 19.38
C THR A 50 -3.64 -0.37 18.84
N LYS A 51 -4.61 -0.18 17.94
CA LYS A 51 -5.38 -1.28 17.33
C LYS A 51 -4.53 -2.15 16.41
N TYR A 52 -3.52 -1.58 15.77
CA TYR A 52 -2.56 -2.27 14.92
C TYR A 52 -1.74 -3.29 15.71
N ARG A 53 -1.49 -3.06 17.01
CA ARG A 53 -0.78 -4.02 17.88
C ARG A 53 -1.69 -5.12 18.42
N ASP A 54 -3.01 -5.00 18.25
CA ASP A 54 -3.98 -6.01 18.66
C ASP A 54 -4.13 -7.06 17.56
N THR A 55 -3.67 -8.28 17.86
CA THR A 55 -3.69 -9.42 16.94
C THR A 55 -5.11 -9.82 16.53
N SER A 56 -6.10 -9.60 17.40
CA SER A 56 -7.51 -9.91 17.09
C SER A 56 -8.11 -8.91 16.10
N ILE A 57 -7.71 -7.64 16.19
CA ILE A 57 -8.13 -6.59 15.26
C ILE A 57 -7.42 -6.77 13.92
N LEU A 58 -6.12 -7.05 13.93
CA LEU A 58 -5.36 -7.37 12.73
C LEU A 58 -5.96 -8.56 11.97
N ALA A 59 -6.35 -9.63 12.67
CA ALA A 59 -6.98 -10.79 12.04
C ALA A 59 -8.30 -10.42 11.32
N LYS A 60 -9.10 -9.53 11.91
CA LYS A 60 -10.34 -9.04 11.29
C LYS A 60 -10.04 -8.19 10.05
N TRP A 61 -9.13 -7.23 10.16
CA TRP A 61 -8.74 -6.39 9.01
C TRP A 61 -8.12 -7.20 7.88
N ARG A 62 -7.37 -8.26 8.19
CA ARG A 62 -6.85 -9.21 7.21
C ARG A 62 -7.99 -9.92 6.48
N ALA A 63 -8.95 -10.48 7.22
CA ALA A 63 -10.09 -11.15 6.62
C ALA A 63 -10.93 -10.19 5.76
N GLU A 64 -11.14 -8.96 6.22
CA GLU A 64 -11.84 -7.92 5.47
C GLU A 64 -11.09 -7.54 4.19
N ALA A 65 -9.78 -7.28 4.27
CA ALA A 65 -8.97 -6.90 3.11
C ALA A 65 -8.94 -7.98 2.02
N ILE A 66 -8.79 -9.25 2.41
CA ILE A 66 -8.81 -10.39 1.49
C ILE A 66 -10.22 -10.57 0.89
N SER A 67 -11.28 -10.32 1.66
CA SER A 67 -12.66 -10.45 1.17
C SER A 67 -13.09 -9.33 0.22
N GLN A 68 -12.60 -8.10 0.44
CA GLN A 68 -13.02 -6.91 -0.30
C GLN A 68 -12.20 -6.68 -1.57
N VAL A 69 -10.96 -7.15 -1.60
CA VAL A 69 -10.02 -6.85 -2.68
C VAL A 69 -9.51 -8.14 -3.33
N ASN A 70 -9.95 -8.38 -4.56
CA ASN A 70 -9.63 -9.59 -5.32
C ASN A 70 -8.11 -9.77 -5.58
N LEU A 71 -7.33 -8.67 -5.58
CA LEU A 71 -5.88 -8.68 -5.80
C LEU A 71 -5.06 -8.72 -4.50
N MET A 72 -5.71 -8.71 -3.34
CA MET A 72 -5.05 -8.72 -2.04
C MET A 72 -4.90 -10.15 -1.53
N ASP A 73 -3.67 -10.55 -1.24
CA ASP A 73 -3.34 -11.82 -0.61
C ASP A 73 -2.63 -11.59 0.73
N GLU A 74 -2.35 -12.67 1.45
CA GLU A 74 -1.72 -12.61 2.77
C GLU A 74 -0.32 -11.98 2.75
N SER A 75 0.47 -12.25 1.70
CA SER A 75 1.82 -11.73 1.57
C SER A 75 1.80 -10.22 1.35
N ARG A 76 0.90 -9.75 0.47
CA ARG A 76 0.71 -8.32 0.19
C ARG A 76 0.15 -7.59 1.40
N PHE A 77 -0.79 -8.20 2.12
CA PHE A 77 -1.31 -7.64 3.36
C PHE A 77 -0.19 -7.42 4.38
N ASN A 78 0.65 -8.44 4.62
CA ASN A 78 1.77 -8.30 5.56
C ASN A 78 2.77 -7.23 5.11
N TYR A 79 3.13 -7.22 3.82
CA TYR A 79 4.02 -6.20 3.25
C TYR A 79 3.50 -4.78 3.46
N VAL A 80 2.21 -4.57 3.17
CA VAL A 80 1.56 -3.26 3.33
C VAL A 80 1.49 -2.82 4.79
N LEU A 81 1.50 -3.75 5.75
CA LEU A 81 1.49 -3.44 7.18
C LEU A 81 2.86 -3.03 7.76
N GLU A 82 3.96 -3.34 7.08
CA GLU A 82 5.30 -2.84 7.48
C GLU A 82 5.37 -1.30 7.44
N GLU A 83 4.65 -0.66 6.51
CA GLU A 83 4.60 0.80 6.39
C GLU A 83 3.92 1.49 7.61
N PRO A 84 2.68 1.12 8.02
CA PRO A 84 2.06 1.57 9.27
C PRO A 84 2.93 1.38 10.51
N GLU A 85 3.72 0.30 10.60
CA GLU A 85 4.65 0.10 11.71
C GLU A 85 5.72 1.20 11.77
N GLY A 86 6.26 1.58 10.61
CA GLY A 86 7.18 2.72 10.48
C GLY A 86 6.56 4.03 10.99
N TYR A 87 5.32 4.34 10.59
CA TYR A 87 4.64 5.56 11.07
C TYR A 87 4.31 5.51 12.56
N ALA A 88 3.93 4.35 13.09
CA ALA A 88 3.65 4.18 14.51
C ALA A 88 4.90 4.47 15.37
N ASN A 89 6.09 4.17 14.86
CA ASN A 89 7.36 4.45 15.53
C ASN A 89 7.80 5.92 15.45
N LEU A 90 7.31 6.67 14.46
CA LEU A 90 7.59 8.11 14.30
C LEU A 90 6.60 9.01 15.06
N ARG A 91 5.56 8.43 15.66
CA ARG A 91 4.55 9.18 16.43
C ARG A 91 5.17 9.76 17.70
N ASP A 92 5.00 11.06 17.91
CA ASP A 92 5.37 11.70 19.16
C ASP A 92 4.25 11.49 20.19
N GLU A 93 4.56 10.75 21.26
CA GLU A 93 3.61 10.45 22.34
C GLU A 93 3.23 11.70 23.14
N VAL A 94 4.10 12.71 23.20
CA VAL A 94 3.90 13.93 24.01
C VAL A 94 2.98 14.92 23.30
N SER A 95 3.23 15.21 22.02
CA SER A 95 2.38 16.12 21.23
C SER A 95 1.17 15.43 20.59
N SER A 96 1.14 14.09 20.57
CA SER A 96 0.18 13.30 19.79
C SER A 96 0.21 13.58 18.28
N ALA A 97 1.26 14.25 17.77
CA ALA A 97 1.43 14.50 16.35
C ALA A 97 1.74 13.19 15.61
N GLU A 98 1.13 13.04 14.43
CA GLU A 98 1.31 11.89 13.54
C GLU A 98 1.78 12.35 12.15
N VAL A 99 2.56 11.50 11.49
CA VAL A 99 3.01 11.71 10.10
C VAL A 99 1.93 11.14 9.17
N SER A 100 1.46 11.95 8.22
CA SER A 100 0.38 11.59 7.27
C SER A 100 0.92 11.31 5.88
#